data_AF-A0AAP2XSA2-F1
#
_entry.id   AF-A0AAP2XSA2-F1
#
_cell.length_a   1.000
_cell.length_b   1.000
_cell.length_c   1.000
_cell.angle_alpha   90.00
_cell.angle_beta   90.00
_cell.angle_gamma   90.00
#
_symmetry.space_group_name_H-M   'P 1'
#
loop_
_entity.id
_entity.type
_entity.pdbx_description
1 polymer ?
#
loop_
_entity_poly.entity_id
_entity_poly.type
_entity_poly.pdbx_seq_one_letter_code
_entity_poly.pdbx_strand_id
1 'polypeptide(L)'
;MRFEYQKPSLTFNEKHKLTELAPIDTVFSNNEYYLLCQGAKDQNTCIQYRLDYVKNVEIVKDSDVKFEDYQLNSFEKKLNNMTYMYGEGKIKVIELEFTPNVYSNMIDKFGKDIHPKKINENLYCVQVRLSMPFLLKCR
;
A
#
# COMPACT_ATOMS: atom_id res chain seq x y z
N MET A 1 -7.45 -5.18 17.44
CA MET A 1 -6.01 -4.97 17.67
C MET A 1 -5.68 -3.49 17.51
N ARG A 2 -4.58 -3.02 18.11
CA ARG A 2 -4.01 -1.70 17.85
C ARG A 2 -2.57 -1.87 17.35
N PHE A 3 -2.15 -0.99 16.46
CA PHE A 3 -0.82 -1.01 15.86
C PHE A 3 -0.39 0.37 15.38
N GLU A 4 0.91 0.56 15.22
CA GLU A 4 1.49 1.72 14.56
C GLU A 4 1.67 1.42 13.07
N TYR A 5 1.23 2.33 12.21
CA TYR A 5 1.44 2.24 10.77
C TYR A 5 2.44 3.29 10.31
N GLN A 6 3.57 2.82 9.78
CA GLN A 6 4.69 3.66 9.37
C GLN A 6 5.07 3.40 7.91
N LYS A 7 4.78 4.37 7.06
CA LYS A 7 5.16 4.33 5.65
C LYS A 7 6.59 4.85 5.44
N PRO A 8 7.29 4.39 4.39
CA PRO A 8 8.58 4.96 4.02
C PRO A 8 8.43 6.44 3.66
N SER A 9 9.42 7.23 4.07
CA SER A 9 9.51 8.68 3.86
C SER A 9 10.88 9.05 3.31
N LEU A 10 10.95 10.12 2.49
CA LEU A 10 12.21 10.73 2.07
C LEU A 10 12.77 11.68 3.14
N THR A 11 11.93 12.15 4.05
CA THR A 11 12.32 13.07 5.11
C THR A 11 12.29 12.35 6.45
N PHE A 12 13.22 12.73 7.34
CA PHE A 12 13.39 12.15 8.68
C PHE A 12 12.21 12.38 9.63
N ASN A 13 11.18 13.15 9.23
CA ASN A 13 9.95 13.31 9.99
C ASN A 13 9.02 12.11 9.74
N GLU A 14 9.40 10.96 10.28
CA GLU A 14 8.58 9.75 10.24
C GLU A 14 7.35 9.93 11.13
N LYS A 15 6.19 10.17 10.51
CA LYS A 15 4.91 10.16 11.22
C LYS A 15 4.36 8.74 11.21
N HIS A 16 4.34 8.10 12.38
CA HIS A 16 3.56 6.88 12.57
C HIS A 16 2.10 7.24 12.85
N LYS A 17 1.18 6.45 12.32
CA LYS A 17 -0.25 6.57 12.62
C LYS A 17 -0.67 5.41 13.53
N LEU A 18 -1.05 5.73 14.77
CA LEU A 18 -1.68 4.77 15.66
C LEU A 18 -3.07 4.42 15.12
N THR A 19 -3.34 3.14 14.93
CA THR A 19 -4.56 2.61 14.33
C THR A 19 -5.11 1.49 15.20
N GLU A 20 -6.40 1.52 15.51
CA GLU A 20 -7.11 0.45 16.22
C GLU A 20 -8.27 -0.03 15.35
N LEU A 21 -8.20 -1.27 14.87
CA LEU A 21 -9.19 -1.88 13.98
C LEU A 21 -9.34 -3.38 14.28
N ALA A 22 -10.46 -3.95 13.82
CA ALA A 22 -10.66 -5.39 13.82
C ALA A 22 -9.91 -6.02 12.64
N PRO A 23 -8.93 -6.93 12.87
CA PRO A 23 -8.32 -7.69 11.79
C PRO A 23 -9.35 -8.65 11.19
N ILE A 24 -9.28 -8.83 9.87
CA ILE A 24 -10.08 -9.82 9.14
C ILE A 24 -9.18 -11.01 8.79
N ASP A 25 -8.16 -10.76 7.98
CA ASP A 25 -7.24 -11.77 7.47
C ASP A 25 -5.95 -11.11 6.95
N THR A 26 -5.01 -11.94 6.52
CA THR A 26 -3.83 -11.54 5.75
C THR A 26 -3.89 -12.12 4.35
N VAL A 27 -3.39 -11.36 3.38
CA VAL A 27 -3.34 -11.81 1.98
C VAL A 27 -1.96 -11.56 1.41
N PHE A 28 -1.49 -12.49 0.58
CA PHE A 28 -0.30 -12.31 -0.22
C PHE A 28 -0.70 -11.89 -1.63
N SER A 29 -0.25 -10.71 -2.06
CA SER A 29 -0.55 -10.19 -3.40
C SER A 29 0.56 -9.25 -3.84
N ASN A 30 0.84 -9.18 -5.15
CA ASN A 30 1.92 -8.34 -5.70
C ASN A 30 3.28 -8.55 -5.00
N ASN A 31 3.57 -9.78 -4.58
CA ASN A 31 4.78 -10.15 -3.85
C ASN A 31 4.94 -9.47 -2.47
N GLU A 32 3.85 -9.01 -1.88
CA GLU A 32 3.79 -8.33 -0.59
C GLU A 32 2.65 -8.91 0.26
N TYR A 33 2.81 -8.85 1.58
CA TYR A 33 1.75 -9.22 2.52
C TYR A 33 0.93 -8.01 2.93
N TYR A 34 -0.39 -8.15 2.95
CA TYR A 34 -1.32 -7.13 3.42
C TYR A 34 -2.16 -7.65 4.57
N LEU A 35 -2.38 -6.80 5.56
CA LEU A 35 -3.34 -6.96 6.63
C LEU A 35 -4.66 -6.32 6.22
N LEU A 36 -5.73 -7.13 6.23
CA LEU A 36 -7.08 -6.69 5.96
C LEU A 36 -7.75 -6.36 7.29
N CYS A 37 -8.30 -5.15 7.39
CA CYS A 37 -9.00 -4.67 8.57
C CYS A 37 -10.41 -4.22 8.20
N GLN A 38 -11.36 -4.45 9.08
CA GLN A 38 -12.70 -3.87 8.95
C GLN A 38 -12.63 -2.35 9.13
N GLY A 39 -13.40 -1.61 8.33
CA GLY A 39 -13.47 -0.16 8.40
C GLY A 39 -14.13 0.32 9.69
N ALA A 40 -13.50 1.27 10.38
CA ALA A 40 -14.07 1.86 11.60
C ALA A 40 -15.36 2.65 11.35
N LYS A 41 -15.51 3.26 10.16
CA LYS A 41 -16.70 4.05 9.79
C LYS A 41 -17.81 3.22 9.14
N ASP A 42 -17.41 2.22 8.35
CA ASP A 42 -18.30 1.34 7.62
C ASP A 42 -17.77 -0.09 7.74
N GLN A 43 -18.56 -0.94 8.37
CA GLN A 43 -18.23 -2.33 8.63
C GLN A 43 -18.17 -3.18 7.34
N ASN A 44 -18.76 -2.70 6.26
CA ASN A 44 -18.71 -3.35 4.94
C ASN A 44 -17.49 -2.94 4.11
N THR A 45 -16.72 -1.97 4.60
CA THR A 45 -15.48 -1.54 3.96
C THR A 45 -14.31 -2.32 4.53
N CYS A 46 -13.50 -2.92 3.66
CA CYS A 46 -12.18 -3.43 4.04
C CYS A 46 -11.10 -2.38 3.79
N ILE A 47 -10.31 -2.10 4.82
CA ILE A 47 -9.10 -1.28 4.76
C ILE A 47 -7.89 -2.21 4.69
N GLN A 48 -6.93 -1.86 3.85
CA GLN A 48 -5.73 -2.66 3.64
C GLN A 48 -4.52 -1.90 4.17
N TYR A 49 -3.66 -2.61 4.88
CA TYR A 49 -2.38 -2.12 5.37
C TYR A 49 -1.29 -3.05 4.88
N ARG A 50 -0.18 -2.50 4.36
CA ARG A 50 1.00 -3.32 4.07
C ARG A 50 1.57 -3.85 5.38
N LEU A 51 1.72 -5.16 5.47
CA LEU A 51 2.09 -5.82 6.72
C LEU A 51 3.50 -5.42 7.17
N ASP A 52 4.43 -5.14 6.23
CA ASP A 52 5.79 -4.69 6.55
C ASP A 52 5.86 -3.27 7.13
N TYR A 53 4.80 -2.47 6.97
CA TYR A 53 4.65 -1.13 7.55
C TYR A 53 3.93 -1.13 8.90
N VAL A 54 3.39 -2.28 9.33
CA VAL A 54 2.74 -2.44 10.63
C VAL A 54 3.81 -2.74 11.70
N LYS A 55 3.78 -1.98 12.80
CA LYS A 55 4.71 -2.08 13.95
C LYS A 55 3.93 -2.05 15.27
N ASN A 56 4.57 -2.50 16.35
CA ASN A 56 4.08 -2.39 17.73
C ASN A 56 2.61 -2.85 17.89
N VAL A 57 2.32 -4.09 17.50
CA VAL A 57 0.96 -4.64 17.52
C VAL A 57 0.58 -5.07 18.94
N GLU A 58 -0.61 -4.68 19.38
CA GLU A 58 -1.20 -5.10 20.65
C GLU A 58 -2.66 -5.56 20.49
N ILE A 59 -3.07 -6.53 21.31
CA ILE A 59 -4.46 -6.97 21.41
C ILE A 59 -5.15 -6.11 22.49
N VAL A 60 -5.97 -5.15 22.05
CA VAL A 60 -6.69 -4.23 22.96
C VAL A 60 -8.01 -4.81 23.45
N LYS A 61 -8.64 -5.67 22.65
CA LYS A 61 -9.90 -6.33 22.95
C LYS A 61 -9.84 -7.75 22.41
N ASP A 62 -10.08 -8.71 23.28
CA ASP A 62 -10.24 -10.11 22.92
C ASP A 62 -11.73 -10.38 22.76
N SER A 63 -12.19 -10.32 21.51
CA SER A 63 -13.60 -10.48 21.16
C SER A 63 -13.70 -11.24 19.86
N ASP A 64 -14.55 -12.25 19.80
CA ASP A 64 -14.86 -12.98 18.57
C ASP A 64 -15.56 -12.04 17.58
N VAL A 65 -14.83 -11.56 16.57
CA VAL A 65 -15.41 -10.82 15.46
C VAL A 65 -15.76 -11.83 14.37
N LYS A 66 -17.06 -11.98 14.08
CA LYS A 66 -17.55 -12.77 12.96
C LYS A 66 -17.91 -11.84 11.81
N PHE A 67 -17.43 -12.15 10.62
CA PHE A 67 -17.75 -11.42 9.39
C PHE A 67 -18.85 -12.16 8.64
N GLU A 68 -19.81 -11.41 8.09
CA GLU A 68 -20.86 -12.01 7.26
C GLU A 68 -20.36 -12.30 5.83
N ASP A 69 -20.97 -13.28 5.15
CA ASP A 69 -20.58 -13.71 3.80
C ASP A 69 -20.58 -12.57 2.77
N TYR A 70 -21.48 -11.59 2.92
CA TYR A 70 -21.49 -10.41 2.06
C TYR A 70 -20.25 -9.55 2.25
N GLN A 71 -19.77 -9.39 3.48
CA GLN A 71 -18.56 -8.64 3.78
C GLN A 71 -17.34 -9.34 3.19
N LEU A 72 -17.23 -10.67 3.37
CA LEU A 72 -16.17 -11.47 2.77
C LEU A 72 -16.15 -11.35 1.24
N ASN A 73 -17.30 -11.47 0.58
CA ASN A 73 -17.43 -11.29 -0.88
C ASN A 73 -17.03 -9.88 -1.35
N SER A 74 -17.37 -8.84 -0.59
CA SER A 74 -16.94 -7.46 -0.88
C SER A 74 -15.43 -7.33 -0.80
N PHE A 75 -14.80 -8.00 0.16
CA PHE A 75 -13.36 -7.99 0.36
C PHE A 75 -12.62 -8.74 -0.76
N GLU A 76 -13.12 -9.91 -1.16
CA GLU A 76 -12.59 -10.67 -2.30
C GLU A 76 -12.64 -9.89 -3.62
N LYS A 77 -13.76 -9.21 -3.91
CA LYS A 77 -13.87 -8.37 -5.11
C LYS A 77 -12.83 -7.24 -5.12
N LYS A 78 -12.57 -6.63 -3.96
CA LYS A 78 -11.56 -5.58 -3.83
C LYS A 78 -10.13 -6.10 -4.03
N LEU A 79 -9.85 -7.33 -3.57
CA LEU A 79 -8.57 -8.02 -3.78
C LEU A 79 -8.34 -8.35 -5.27
N ASN A 80 -9.35 -8.86 -5.95
CA ASN A 80 -9.24 -9.25 -7.36
C ASN A 80 -9.03 -8.07 -8.33
N ASN A 81 -9.41 -6.85 -7.93
CA ASN A 81 -9.16 -5.64 -8.72
C ASN A 81 -7.73 -5.08 -8.57
N MET A 82 -6.87 -5.71 -7.76
CA MET A 82 -5.45 -5.33 -7.62
C MET A 82 -4.70 -5.68 -8.91
N THR A 83 -4.59 -4.70 -9.82
CA THR A 83 -4.04 -4.91 -11.16
C THR A 83 -2.51 -4.90 -11.15
N TYR A 84 -1.91 -5.85 -11.88
CA TYR A 84 -0.47 -5.98 -12.15
C TYR A 84 0.17 -4.72 -12.74
N MET A 85 1.38 -4.40 -12.29
CA MET A 85 2.25 -3.34 -12.85
C MET A 85 3.39 -3.91 -13.73
N TYR A 86 3.63 -5.22 -13.63
CA TYR A 86 4.55 -5.96 -14.49
C TYR A 86 3.72 -6.75 -15.50
N GLY A 87 3.42 -6.13 -16.64
CA GLY A 87 2.82 -6.83 -17.78
C GLY A 87 3.90 -7.47 -18.64
N GLU A 88 3.51 -8.46 -19.44
CA GLU A 88 4.32 -8.89 -20.57
C GLU A 88 4.57 -7.71 -21.51
N GLY A 89 5.83 -7.47 -21.87
CA GLY A 89 6.19 -6.39 -22.77
C GLY A 89 7.62 -5.90 -22.61
N LYS A 90 8.07 -5.07 -23.56
CA LYS A 90 9.40 -4.47 -23.51
C LYS A 90 9.49 -3.52 -22.32
N ILE A 91 10.42 -3.81 -21.40
CA ILE A 91 10.80 -2.94 -20.30
C ILE A 91 11.46 -1.68 -20.88
N LYS A 92 10.95 -0.51 -20.54
CA LYS A 92 11.56 0.79 -20.82
C LYS A 92 11.93 1.51 -19.53
N VAL A 93 13.02 2.26 -19.58
CA VAL A 93 13.39 3.21 -18.52
C VAL A 93 12.65 4.52 -18.79
N ILE A 94 11.97 5.04 -17.79
CA ILE A 94 11.39 6.40 -17.83
C ILE A 94 11.86 7.19 -16.61
N GLU A 95 11.79 8.51 -16.73
CA GLU A 95 11.95 9.45 -15.63
C GLU A 95 10.59 9.92 -15.13
N LEU A 96 10.42 9.92 -13.81
CA LEU A 96 9.21 10.39 -13.14
C LEU A 96 9.59 11.45 -12.11
N GLU A 97 8.91 12.58 -12.17
CA GLU A 97 8.98 13.60 -11.14
C GLU A 97 7.82 13.43 -10.16
N PHE A 98 8.11 13.60 -8.87
CA PHE A 98 7.11 13.45 -7.82
C PHE A 98 7.41 14.32 -6.60
N THR A 99 6.36 14.63 -5.83
CA THR A 99 6.50 15.36 -4.57
C THR A 99 6.77 14.39 -3.40
N PRO A 100 7.47 14.82 -2.33
CA PRO A 100 7.81 13.95 -1.21
C PRO A 100 6.63 13.16 -0.60
N ASN A 101 5.43 13.76 -0.62
CA ASN A 101 4.21 13.19 -0.04
C ASN A 101 3.77 11.88 -0.72
N VAL A 102 4.13 11.65 -1.98
CA VAL A 102 3.78 10.43 -2.71
C VAL A 102 4.89 9.39 -2.73
N TYR A 103 6.00 9.61 -2.01
CA TYR A 103 7.13 8.67 -2.00
C TYR A 103 6.73 7.26 -1.59
N SER A 104 5.88 7.12 -0.56
CA SER A 104 5.39 5.80 -0.16
C SER A 104 4.66 5.07 -1.30
N ASN A 105 3.88 5.79 -2.10
CA ASN A 105 3.22 5.24 -3.28
C ASN A 105 4.23 4.87 -4.38
N MET A 106 5.36 5.58 -4.48
CA MET A 106 6.45 5.22 -5.40
C MET A 106 7.10 3.90 -4.97
N ILE A 107 7.40 3.73 -3.68
CA ILE A 107 7.95 2.48 -3.14
C ILE A 107 6.97 1.32 -3.33
N ASP A 108 5.69 1.54 -3.07
CA ASP A 108 4.66 0.51 -3.26
C ASP A 108 4.52 0.09 -4.73
N LYS A 109 4.85 0.96 -5.69
CA LYS A 109 4.74 0.68 -7.14
C LYS A 109 6.00 0.13 -7.77
N PHE A 110 7.16 0.65 -7.38
CA PHE A 110 8.45 0.41 -8.03
C PHE A 110 9.44 -0.36 -7.18
N GLY A 111 9.09 -0.66 -5.92
CA GLY A 111 9.95 -1.34 -4.97
C GLY A 111 10.89 -0.39 -4.24
N LYS A 112 11.70 -0.97 -3.34
CA LYS A 112 12.63 -0.25 -2.46
C LYS A 112 13.95 0.11 -3.17
N ASP A 113 14.23 -0.48 -4.33
CA ASP A 113 15.46 -0.27 -5.13
C ASP A 113 15.33 0.89 -6.13
N ILE A 114 14.63 1.95 -5.73
CA ILE A 114 14.55 3.19 -6.50
C ILE A 114 15.42 4.26 -5.85
N HIS A 115 16.02 5.10 -6.69
CA HIS A 115 16.99 6.10 -6.23
C HIS A 115 16.54 7.51 -6.63
N PRO A 116 15.59 8.13 -5.89
CA PRO A 116 15.16 9.49 -6.17
C PRO A 116 16.29 10.50 -5.97
N LYS A 117 16.46 11.39 -6.94
CA LYS A 117 17.36 12.54 -6.88
C LYS A 117 16.55 13.79 -6.57
N LYS A 118 16.98 14.56 -5.55
CA LYS A 118 16.34 15.83 -5.21
C LYS A 118 16.63 16.86 -6.30
N ILE A 119 15.57 17.44 -6.90
CA ILE A 119 15.69 18.58 -7.81
C ILE A 119 15.63 19.87 -6.99
N ASN A 120 14.63 19.97 -6.11
CA ASN A 120 14.44 21.09 -5.19
C ASN A 120 13.70 20.62 -3.93
N GLU A 121 13.26 21.54 -3.07
CA GLU A 121 12.58 21.20 -1.80
C GLU A 121 11.29 20.39 -1.99
N ASN A 122 10.57 20.61 -3.08
CA ASN A 122 9.26 20.03 -3.32
C ASN A 122 9.24 18.95 -4.40
N LEU A 123 10.37 18.70 -5.07
CA LEU A 123 10.42 17.85 -6.26
C LEU A 123 11.62 16.92 -6.26
N TYR A 124 11.33 15.64 -6.52
CA TYR A 124 12.30 14.58 -6.72
C TYR A 124 12.08 13.96 -8.09
N CYS A 125 13.16 13.53 -8.74
CA CYS A 125 13.11 12.76 -9.97
C CYS A 125 13.68 11.36 -9.74
N VAL A 126 13.05 10.34 -10.33
CA VAL A 126 13.48 8.96 -10.22
C VAL A 126 13.39 8.25 -11.57
N GLN A 127 14.39 7.44 -11.87
CA GLN A 127 14.38 6.55 -13.02
C GLN A 127 13.79 5.20 -12.62
N VAL A 128 12.78 4.74 -13.36
CA VAL A 128 12.10 3.47 -13.09
C VAL A 128 11.97 2.64 -14.36
N ARG A 129 11.92 1.32 -14.20
CA ARG A 129 11.75 0.36 -15.29
C ARG A 129 10.30 -0.09 -15.34
N LEU A 130 9.67 0.04 -16.51
CA LEU A 130 8.24 -0.25 -16.70
C LEU A 130 7.98 -1.02 -17.99
N SER A 131 7.01 -1.93 -17.98
CA SER A 131 6.47 -2.56 -19.20
C SER A 131 5.44 -1.64 -19.86
N MET A 132 5.48 -1.50 -21.19
CA MET A 132 4.62 -0.59 -21.99
C MET A 132 3.09 -0.65 -21.76
N PRO A 133 2.44 -1.77 -21.35
CA PRO A 133 1.01 -1.77 -21.02
C PRO A 133 0.60 -0.78 -19.91
N PHE A 134 1.57 -0.25 -19.16
CA PHE A 134 1.37 0.70 -18.06
C PHE A 134 1.09 2.15 -18.52
N LEU A 135 1.77 2.66 -19.55
CA LEU A 135 1.64 4.07 -19.97
C LEU A 135 0.24 4.42 -20.48
N LEU A 136 -0.53 3.43 -20.93
CA LEU A 136 -1.89 3.61 -21.44
C LEU A 136 -2.94 3.76 -20.34
N LYS A 137 -2.64 3.38 -19.08
CA LYS A 137 -3.59 3.47 -17.94
C LYS A 137 -3.41 4.74 -17.09
N CYS A 138 -2.40 5.56 -17.39
CA CYS A 138 -2.15 6.85 -16.72
C CYS A 138 -2.66 8.06 -17.52
N ARG A 139 -3.43 7.82 -18.59
CA ARG A 139 -4.16 8.85 -19.34
C ARG A 139 -5.62 8.90 -18.91
#